data_AF-A0A936V6F4-F1
#
_entry.id   AF-A0A936V6F4-F1
#
_cell.length_a   1.000
_cell.length_b   1.000
_cell.length_c   1.000
_cell.angle_alpha   90.00
_cell.angle_beta   90.00
_cell.angle_gamma   90.00
#
_symmetry.space_group_name_H-M   'P 1'
#
loop_
_entity.id
_entity.type
_entity.pdbx_description
1 polymer ?
#
loop_
_entity_poly.entity_id
_entity_poly.type
_entity_poly.pdbx_seq_one_letter_code
_entity_poly.pdbx_strand_id
1 'polypeptide(L)'
;MTKLRYFSLLLLVFAASVQADIFKCVDDAGHTTYTNDKPGNVAKGCTLMSREQPVSTVSSPTPRKGGGASANPTPSTFPKVDDSMQRSRDGDRRKILEQELSNEEKLLEAARKTLAEQEAQRLGDEKNYQKYLDRVQQYKDSVQLHERNIEAIRKEIANLK
;
A
#
# COMPACT_ATOMS: atom_id res chain seq x y z
N MET A 1 -16.14 4.69 47.39
CA MET A 1 -15.99 4.58 45.91
C MET A 1 -15.20 5.72 45.27
N THR A 2 -15.20 6.94 45.83
CA THR A 2 -14.41 8.09 45.34
C THR A 2 -12.89 7.91 45.49
N LYS A 3 -12.40 7.36 46.61
CA LYS A 3 -10.95 7.11 46.82
C LYS A 3 -10.32 6.13 45.82
N LEU A 4 -11.07 5.13 45.36
CA LEU A 4 -10.60 4.14 44.37
C LEU A 4 -10.53 4.73 42.94
N ARG A 5 -11.40 5.70 42.63
CA ARG A 5 -11.35 6.49 41.39
C ARG A 5 -10.15 7.44 41.37
N TYR A 6 -9.83 8.10 42.48
CA TYR A 6 -8.63 8.94 42.57
C TYR A 6 -7.33 8.13 42.46
N PHE A 7 -7.30 6.91 43.02
CA PHE A 7 -6.14 6.03 42.90
C PHE A 7 -5.90 5.55 41.45
N SER A 8 -6.97 5.25 40.71
CA SER A 8 -6.86 4.89 39.28
C SER A 8 -6.45 6.08 38.39
N LEU A 9 -6.85 7.30 38.76
CA LEU A 9 -6.47 8.52 38.02
C LEU A 9 -5.00 8.91 38.29
N LEU A 10 -4.48 8.65 39.49
CA LEU A 10 -3.08 8.88 39.84
C LEU A 10 -2.12 7.92 39.11
N LEU A 11 -2.54 6.68 38.86
CA LEU A 11 -1.74 5.65 38.19
C LEU A 11 -1.54 5.92 36.69
N LEU A 12 -2.46 6.65 36.06
CA LEU A 12 -2.40 7.00 34.64
C LEU A 12 -1.43 8.15 34.33
N VAL A 13 -1.05 8.94 35.34
CA VAL A 13 -0.07 10.05 35.21
C VAL A 13 1.37 9.54 35.24
N PHE A 14 1.62 8.32 35.73
CA PHE A 14 2.95 7.72 35.86
C PHE A 14 3.38 6.84 34.67
N ALA A 15 2.74 6.97 33.51
CA ALA A 15 3.20 6.32 32.30
C ALA A 15 4.55 6.92 31.86
N ALA A 16 5.65 6.25 32.24
CA ALA A 16 6.99 6.61 31.79
C ALA A 16 7.04 6.49 30.25
N SER A 17 7.24 7.62 29.58
CA SER A 17 7.51 7.64 28.15
C SER A 17 8.87 6.97 27.91
N VAL A 18 8.87 5.78 27.31
CA VAL A 18 10.08 5.19 26.73
C VAL A 18 10.53 6.08 25.58
N GLN A 19 11.69 6.70 25.75
CA GLN A 19 12.36 7.47 24.71
C GLN A 19 13.29 6.53 23.95
N ALA A 20 13.07 6.37 22.64
CA ALA A 20 13.95 5.63 21.75
C ALA A 20 14.86 6.63 21.03
N ASP A 21 16.15 6.58 21.32
CA ASP A 21 17.18 7.39 20.67
C ASP A 21 17.68 6.69 19.40
N ILE A 22 17.66 7.40 18.26
CA ILE A 22 18.13 6.89 16.97
C ILE A 22 19.49 7.53 16.66
N PHE A 23 20.48 6.70 16.35
CA PHE A 23 21.84 7.13 16.01
C PHE A 23 22.12 6.91 14.53
N LYS A 24 22.71 7.93 13.89
CA LYS A 24 23.29 7.81 12.55
C LYS A 24 24.81 7.68 12.68
N CYS A 25 25.33 6.55 12.24
CA CYS A 25 26.76 6.25 12.26
C CYS A 25 27.30 6.29 10.83
N VAL A 26 28.41 6.99 10.64
CA VAL A 26 29.17 6.99 9.39
C VAL A 26 30.53 6.39 9.69
N ASP A 27 30.88 5.31 8.98
CA ASP A 27 32.19 4.67 9.11
C ASP A 27 33.28 5.41 8.30
N ASP A 28 34.54 5.00 8.47
CA ASP A 28 35.69 5.59 7.76
C ASP A 28 35.61 5.37 6.23
N ALA A 29 34.78 4.44 5.76
CA ALA A 29 34.52 4.17 4.35
C ALA A 29 33.31 4.96 3.79
N GLY A 30 32.63 5.75 4.61
CA GLY A 30 31.50 6.59 4.23
C GLY A 30 30.14 5.88 4.20
N HIS A 31 30.04 4.63 4.65
CA HIS A 31 28.77 3.93 4.77
C HIS A 31 27.97 4.45 5.96
N THR A 32 26.70 4.74 5.70
CA THR A 32 25.76 5.24 6.72
C THR A 32 24.89 4.11 7.24
N THR A 33 24.92 3.90 8.55
CA THR A 33 24.07 2.92 9.24
C THR A 33 23.23 3.62 10.32
N TYR A 34 21.95 3.25 10.40
CA TYR A 34 21.01 3.75 11.41
C TYR A 34 20.75 2.66 12.45
N THR A 35 20.93 2.98 13.74
CA THR A 35 20.71 2.03 14.83
C THR A 35 19.96 2.67 15.99
N ASN A 36 19.17 1.85 16.69
CA ASN A 36 18.46 2.22 17.92
C ASN A 36 19.26 1.82 19.17
N ASP A 37 20.32 1.04 19.01
CA ASP A 37 21.19 0.64 20.11
C ASP A 37 22.24 1.71 20.33
N LYS A 38 22.35 2.20 21.57
CA LYS A 38 23.37 3.18 21.95
C LYS A 38 24.75 2.60 21.61
N PRO A 39 25.47 3.15 20.62
CA PRO A 39 26.77 2.61 20.28
C PRO A 39 27.70 2.88 21.47
N GLY A 40 28.31 1.82 22.01
CA GLY A 40 29.38 1.96 23.00
C GLY A 40 30.59 2.71 22.41
N ASN A 41 31.68 2.79 23.17
CA ASN A 41 32.94 3.50 22.83
C ASN A 41 33.64 3.05 21.51
N VAL A 42 32.99 2.21 20.71
CA VAL A 42 33.52 1.54 19.51
C VAL A 42 33.16 2.29 18.21
N ALA A 43 32.12 3.12 18.19
CA ALA A 43 31.69 3.77 16.95
C ALA A 43 32.07 5.26 16.93
N LYS A 44 33.30 5.55 16.53
CA LYS A 44 33.73 6.90 16.15
C LYS A 44 32.88 7.33 14.95
N GLY A 45 32.16 8.45 15.05
CA GLY A 45 31.30 8.96 13.96
C GLY A 45 29.79 8.73 14.10
N CYS A 46 29.30 8.24 15.24
CA CYS A 46 27.86 8.20 15.51
C CYS A 46 27.33 9.53 16.07
N THR A 47 26.27 10.04 15.47
CA THR A 47 25.56 11.26 15.88
C THR A 47 24.13 10.92 16.27
N LEU A 48 23.66 11.46 17.41
CA LEU A 48 22.27 11.33 17.83
C LEU A 48 21.40 12.15 16.87
N MET A 49 20.46 11.50 16.20
CA MET A 49 19.48 12.21 15.37
C MET A 49 18.38 12.75 16.27
N SER A 50 18.48 14.04 16.62
CA SER A 50 17.43 14.74 17.36
C SER A 50 16.11 14.69 16.56
N ARG A 51 15.04 14.24 17.20
CA ARG A 51 13.68 14.19 16.62
C ARG A 51 13.13 15.58 16.22
N GLU A 52 13.83 16.64 16.60
CA GLU A 52 13.46 18.04 16.36
C GLU A 52 14.14 18.66 15.15
N GLN A 53 14.77 17.87 14.26
CA GLN A 53 15.08 18.39 12.94
C GLN A 53 13.75 18.70 12.24
N PRO A 54 13.47 19.96 11.83
CA PRO A 54 12.28 20.24 11.06
C PRO A 54 12.35 19.37 9.81
N VAL A 55 11.39 18.45 9.67
CA VAL A 55 11.14 17.77 8.40
C VAL A 55 11.07 18.90 7.39
N SER A 56 11.98 18.91 6.42
CA SER A 56 11.94 19.87 5.32
C SER A 56 10.66 19.57 4.56
N THR A 57 9.57 20.20 5.00
CA THR A 57 8.31 20.19 4.30
C THR A 57 8.57 21.03 3.08
N VAL A 58 8.90 20.35 1.99
CA VAL A 58 8.89 20.96 0.66
C VAL A 58 7.48 21.52 0.53
N SER A 59 7.35 22.84 0.61
CA SER A 59 6.07 23.50 0.41
C SER A 59 5.54 23.04 -0.95
N SER A 60 4.30 22.56 -0.98
CA SER A 60 3.64 22.22 -2.25
C SER A 60 3.79 23.44 -3.17
N PRO A 61 4.32 23.27 -4.40
CA PRO A 61 4.56 24.41 -5.26
C PRO A 61 3.23 25.12 -5.48
N THR A 62 3.19 26.40 -5.13
CA THR A 62 2.07 27.28 -5.43
C THR A 62 1.82 27.17 -6.93
N PRO A 63 0.58 26.93 -7.41
CA PRO A 63 0.34 26.79 -8.84
C PRO A 63 0.68 28.12 -9.51
N ARG A 64 1.85 28.19 -10.14
CA ARG A 64 2.23 29.33 -10.97
C ARG A 64 1.28 29.31 -12.16
N LYS A 65 0.37 30.28 -12.20
CA LYS A 65 -0.37 30.60 -13.42
C LYS A 65 0.66 30.96 -14.50
N GLY A 66 0.69 30.16 -15.57
CA GLY A 66 1.24 30.55 -16.86
C GLY A 66 2.74 30.77 -16.91
N GLY A 67 3.51 29.69 -16.85
CA GLY A 67 4.89 29.66 -17.34
C GLY A 67 5.20 28.22 -17.70
N GLY A 68 5.24 27.91 -19.00
CA GLY A 68 5.48 26.55 -19.49
C GLY A 68 6.69 25.96 -18.80
N ALA A 69 6.51 24.79 -18.17
CA ALA A 69 7.61 24.04 -17.61
C ALA A 69 8.62 23.80 -18.74
N SER A 70 9.83 24.37 -18.63
CA SER A 70 10.91 23.93 -19.49
C SER A 70 11.16 22.47 -19.12
N ALA A 71 10.75 21.56 -20.00
CA ALA A 71 11.14 20.17 -19.91
C ALA A 71 12.67 20.17 -19.80
N ASN A 72 13.21 19.70 -18.67
CA ASN A 72 14.64 19.50 -18.54
C ASN A 72 14.98 18.41 -19.56
N PRO A 73 15.67 18.71 -20.67
CA PRO A 73 15.86 17.72 -21.72
C PRO A 73 16.69 16.58 -21.14
N THR A 74 16.21 15.34 -21.30
CA THR A 74 17.04 14.18 -21.00
C THR A 74 18.37 14.31 -21.76
N PRO A 75 19.52 13.96 -21.14
CA PRO A 75 20.81 14.05 -21.80
C PRO A 75 20.75 13.37 -23.17
N SER A 76 21.28 14.01 -24.21
CA SER A 76 21.27 13.46 -25.59
C SER A 76 21.94 12.08 -25.70
N THR A 77 22.71 11.70 -24.69
CA THR A 77 23.43 10.42 -24.55
C THR A 77 22.59 9.32 -23.90
N PHE A 78 21.36 9.60 -23.45
CA PHE A 78 20.50 8.57 -22.85
C PHE A 78 19.89 7.65 -23.93
N PRO A 79 20.03 6.31 -23.82
CA PRO A 79 19.47 5.38 -24.80
C PRO A 79 17.94 5.54 -24.89
N LYS A 80 17.42 5.78 -26.10
CA LYS A 80 15.99 5.81 -26.37
C LYS A 80 15.55 4.42 -26.84
N VAL A 81 14.39 3.98 -26.37
CA VAL A 81 13.73 2.79 -26.92
C VAL A 81 13.25 3.15 -28.33
N ASP A 82 13.48 2.25 -29.29
CA ASP A 82 12.98 2.38 -30.65
C ASP A 82 11.45 2.31 -30.69
N ASP A 83 10.82 3.10 -31.57
CA ASP A 83 9.35 3.16 -31.70
C ASP A 83 8.73 1.78 -32.04
N SER A 84 9.43 0.94 -32.80
CA SER A 84 8.96 -0.42 -33.11
C SER A 84 8.96 -1.33 -31.87
N MET A 85 9.99 -1.21 -31.01
CA MET A 85 10.06 -1.94 -29.74
C MET A 85 8.99 -1.46 -28.76
N GLN A 86 8.74 -0.16 -28.72
CA GLN A 86 7.70 0.42 -27.86
C GLN A 86 6.31 -0.09 -28.27
N ARG A 87 5.98 -0.05 -29.58
CA ARG A 87 4.71 -0.58 -30.11
C ARG A 87 4.53 -2.08 -29.87
N SER A 88 5.60 -2.87 -30.01
CA SER A 88 5.55 -4.31 -29.70
C SER A 88 5.17 -4.54 -28.24
N ARG A 89 5.82 -3.83 -27.31
CA ARG A 89 5.55 -3.93 -25.88
C ARG A 89 4.14 -3.49 -25.53
N ASP A 90 3.66 -2.41 -26.13
CA ASP A 90 2.29 -1.92 -25.89
C ASP A 90 1.25 -2.92 -26.43
N GLY A 91 1.53 -3.56 -27.56
CA GLY A 91 0.72 -4.66 -28.09
C GLY A 91 0.70 -5.90 -27.20
N ASP A 92 1.85 -6.29 -26.66
CA ASP A 92 1.95 -7.42 -25.73
C ASP A 92 1.26 -7.11 -24.40
N ARG A 93 1.40 -5.88 -23.90
CA ARG A 93 0.68 -5.41 -22.70
C ARG A 93 -0.83 -5.49 -22.91
N ARG A 94 -1.35 -5.06 -24.06
CA ARG A 94 -2.77 -5.18 -24.39
C ARG A 94 -3.21 -6.65 -24.38
N LYS A 95 -2.48 -7.54 -25.05
CA LYS A 95 -2.82 -8.98 -25.09
C LYS A 95 -2.85 -9.61 -23.70
N ILE A 96 -1.90 -9.25 -22.84
CA ILE A 96 -1.86 -9.74 -21.44
C ILE A 96 -3.12 -9.28 -20.70
N LEU A 97 -3.46 -7.99 -20.76
CA LEU A 97 -4.64 -7.46 -20.10
C LEU A 97 -5.95 -8.05 -20.65
N GLU A 98 -6.03 -8.32 -21.96
CA GLU A 98 -7.18 -9.01 -22.56
C GLU A 98 -7.31 -10.46 -22.07
N GLN A 99 -6.19 -11.16 -21.90
CA GLN A 99 -6.18 -12.51 -21.34
C GLN A 99 -6.58 -12.52 -19.86
N GLU A 100 -6.07 -11.56 -19.08
CA GLU A 100 -6.44 -11.37 -17.67
C GLU A 100 -7.93 -11.04 -17.54
N LEU A 101 -8.46 -10.16 -18.40
CA LEU A 101 -9.88 -9.83 -18.46
C LEU A 101 -10.72 -11.09 -18.73
N SER A 102 -10.35 -11.89 -19.73
CA SER A 102 -11.07 -13.14 -20.04
C SER A 102 -11.04 -14.13 -18.87
N ASN A 103 -9.93 -14.20 -18.17
CA ASN A 103 -9.79 -15.08 -17.00
C ASN A 103 -10.68 -14.59 -15.84
N GLU A 104 -10.66 -13.29 -15.54
CA GLU A 104 -11.49 -12.71 -14.48
C GLU A 104 -13.00 -12.81 -14.78
N GLU A 105 -13.42 -12.68 -16.05
CA GLU A 105 -14.82 -12.90 -16.45
C GLU A 105 -15.26 -14.35 -16.17
N LYS A 106 -14.39 -15.34 -16.43
CA LYS A 106 -14.67 -16.75 -16.10
C LYS A 106 -14.71 -16.98 -14.59
N LEU A 107 -13.80 -16.37 -13.84
CA LEU A 107 -13.78 -16.46 -12.37
C LEU A 107 -15.03 -15.83 -11.76
N LEU A 108 -15.49 -14.69 -12.28
CA LEU A 108 -16.75 -14.07 -11.87
C LEU A 108 -17.94 -15.00 -12.11
N GLU A 109 -18.01 -15.63 -13.28
CA GLU A 109 -19.08 -16.59 -13.59
C GLU A 109 -19.08 -17.76 -12.59
N ALA A 110 -17.90 -18.32 -12.30
CA ALA A 110 -17.73 -19.41 -11.33
C ALA A 110 -18.10 -18.97 -9.90
N ALA A 111 -17.70 -17.77 -9.48
CA ALA A 111 -18.03 -17.21 -8.18
C ALA A 111 -19.55 -17.00 -8.02
N ARG A 112 -20.22 -16.51 -9.07
CA ARG A 112 -21.69 -16.35 -9.09
C ARG A 112 -22.42 -17.69 -9.00
N LYS A 113 -21.94 -18.73 -9.69
CA LYS A 113 -22.50 -20.09 -9.58
C LYS A 113 -22.32 -20.63 -8.16
N THR A 114 -21.12 -20.52 -7.61
CA THR A 114 -20.83 -20.95 -6.23
C THR A 114 -21.72 -20.21 -5.23
N LEU A 115 -21.88 -18.89 -5.35
CA LEU A 115 -22.79 -18.12 -4.50
C LEU A 115 -24.22 -18.65 -4.57
N ALA A 116 -24.75 -18.88 -5.77
CA ALA A 116 -26.10 -19.39 -5.96
C ALA A 116 -26.28 -20.79 -5.34
N GLU A 117 -25.30 -21.67 -5.49
CA GLU A 117 -25.30 -23.00 -4.85
C GLU A 117 -25.30 -22.90 -3.32
N GLN A 118 -24.52 -21.98 -2.77
CA GLN A 118 -24.38 -21.77 -1.33
C GLN A 118 -25.58 -21.07 -0.69
N GLU A 119 -26.30 -20.24 -1.45
CA GLU A 119 -27.59 -19.68 -1.05
C GLU A 119 -28.71 -20.73 -1.11
N ALA A 120 -28.65 -21.65 -2.08
CA ALA A 120 -29.63 -22.74 -2.21
C ALA A 120 -29.44 -23.85 -1.17
N GLN A 121 -28.20 -24.12 -0.73
CA GLN A 121 -27.92 -25.07 0.34
C GLN A 121 -28.37 -24.53 1.70
N ARG A 122 -29.49 -25.06 2.20
CA ARG A 122 -29.85 -24.98 3.62
C ARG A 122 -29.23 -26.14 4.37
N LEU A 123 -28.16 -25.89 5.11
CA LEU A 123 -27.59 -26.88 6.02
C LEU A 123 -28.48 -27.01 7.26
N GLY A 124 -28.76 -28.24 7.69
CA GLY A 124 -29.65 -28.52 8.84
C GLY A 124 -29.20 -27.90 10.17
N ASP A 125 -27.91 -27.56 10.30
CA ASP A 125 -27.33 -26.88 11.47
C ASP A 125 -27.56 -25.35 11.48
N GLU A 126 -28.18 -24.80 10.44
CA GLU A 126 -28.44 -23.35 10.27
C GLU A 126 -29.72 -22.88 10.96
N LYS A 127 -30.08 -23.47 12.10
CA LYS A 127 -31.10 -22.87 12.97
C LYS A 127 -30.71 -21.44 13.38
N ASN A 128 -29.42 -21.14 13.38
CA ASN A 128 -28.88 -19.79 13.57
C ASN A 128 -28.68 -19.09 12.22
N TYR A 129 -29.57 -18.14 11.93
CA TYR A 129 -29.53 -17.31 10.72
C TYR A 129 -28.20 -16.54 10.54
N GLN A 130 -27.52 -16.17 11.62
CA GLN A 130 -26.26 -15.43 11.53
C GLN A 130 -25.15 -16.27 10.88
N LYS A 131 -25.07 -17.58 11.20
CA LYS A 131 -24.07 -18.46 10.59
C LYS A 131 -24.26 -18.61 9.08
N TYR A 132 -25.52 -18.64 8.63
CA TYR A 132 -25.85 -18.63 7.21
C TYR A 132 -25.38 -17.34 6.55
N LEU A 133 -25.67 -16.17 7.16
CA LEU A 133 -25.24 -14.88 6.65
C LEU A 133 -23.72 -14.80 6.52
N ASP A 134 -22.99 -15.19 7.56
CA ASP A 134 -21.53 -15.14 7.56
C ASP A 134 -20.93 -16.07 6.47
N ARG A 135 -21.52 -17.27 6.28
CA ARG A 135 -21.10 -18.19 5.21
C ARG A 135 -21.42 -17.64 3.82
N VAL A 136 -22.59 -17.05 3.61
CA VAL A 136 -22.96 -16.50 2.30
C VAL A 136 -22.16 -15.24 1.99
N GLN A 137 -21.79 -14.46 3.01
CA GLN A 137 -21.07 -13.20 2.85
C GLN A 137 -19.72 -13.39 2.16
N GLN A 138 -18.91 -14.40 2.53
CA GLN A 138 -17.64 -14.67 1.85
C GLN A 138 -17.78 -14.91 0.33
N TYR A 139 -18.89 -15.53 -0.11
CA TYR A 139 -19.14 -15.76 -1.54
C TYR A 139 -19.60 -14.48 -2.24
N LYS A 140 -20.37 -13.63 -1.55
CA LYS A 140 -20.72 -12.28 -2.05
C LYS A 140 -19.47 -11.42 -2.20
N ASP A 141 -18.57 -11.45 -1.22
CA ASP A 141 -17.31 -10.72 -1.24
C ASP A 141 -16.42 -11.19 -2.39
N SER A 142 -16.38 -12.50 -2.67
CA SER A 142 -15.69 -13.07 -3.83
C SER A 142 -16.25 -12.56 -5.16
N VAL A 143 -17.58 -12.51 -5.33
CA VAL A 143 -18.21 -11.94 -6.53
C VAL A 143 -17.82 -10.47 -6.71
N GLN A 144 -17.92 -9.67 -5.63
CA GLN A 144 -17.55 -8.25 -5.67
C GLN A 144 -16.07 -8.01 -5.94
N LEU A 145 -15.19 -8.91 -5.50
CA LEU A 145 -13.77 -8.86 -5.80
C LEU A 145 -13.54 -8.98 -7.33
N HIS A 146 -14.10 -10.01 -7.97
CA HIS A 146 -13.92 -10.24 -9.40
C HIS A 146 -14.56 -9.11 -10.25
N GLU A 147 -15.71 -8.57 -9.83
CA GLU A 147 -16.32 -7.41 -10.50
C GLU A 147 -15.39 -6.19 -10.49
N ARG A 148 -14.80 -5.87 -9.34
CA ARG A 148 -13.84 -4.75 -9.23
C ARG A 148 -12.57 -5.00 -10.03
N ASN A 149 -12.06 -6.24 -10.07
CA ASN A 149 -10.90 -6.59 -10.89
C ASN A 149 -11.18 -6.35 -12.38
N ILE A 150 -12.34 -6.80 -12.87
CA ILE A 150 -12.77 -6.58 -14.26
C ILE A 150 -12.84 -5.09 -14.58
N GLU A 151 -13.43 -4.27 -13.70
CA GLU A 151 -13.50 -2.83 -13.88
C GLU A 151 -12.10 -2.18 -13.94
N ALA A 152 -11.19 -2.60 -13.05
CA ALA A 152 -9.82 -2.11 -13.04
C ALA A 152 -9.07 -2.45 -14.34
N ILE A 153 -9.14 -3.71 -14.78
CA ILE A 153 -8.49 -4.16 -16.02
C ILE A 153 -9.06 -3.43 -17.24
N ARG A 154 -10.39 -3.28 -17.33
CA ARG A 154 -11.03 -2.53 -18.43
C ARG A 154 -10.55 -1.08 -18.47
N LYS A 155 -10.39 -0.44 -17.31
CA LYS A 155 -9.84 0.91 -17.22
C LYS A 155 -8.38 0.97 -17.65
N GLU A 156 -7.57 -0.03 -17.29
CA GLU A 156 -6.18 -0.11 -17.74
C GLU A 156 -6.08 -0.27 -19.26
N ILE A 157 -6.88 -1.15 -19.87
CA ILE A 157 -6.95 -1.33 -21.33
C ILE A 157 -7.34 -0.02 -22.02
N ALA A 158 -8.34 0.70 -21.49
CA ALA A 158 -8.77 1.98 -22.03
C ALA A 158 -7.70 3.07 -21.96
N ASN A 159 -6.74 2.95 -21.03
CA ASN A 159 -5.63 3.88 -20.87
C ASN A 159 -4.39 3.53 -21.69
N LEU A 160 -4.37 2.40 -22.39
CA LEU A 160 -3.30 2.06 -23.34
C LEU A 160 -3.43 2.97 -24.57
N LYS A 161 -2.43 3.82 -24.80
CA LYS A 161 -2.30 4.70 -25.98
C LYS A 161 -1.16 4.23 -26.86
#